data_AF-A0A941D767-F1
#
_entry.id   AF-A0A941D767-F1
#
_cell.length_a   1.000
_cell.length_b   1.000
_cell.length_c   1.000
_cell.angle_alpha   90.00
_cell.angle_beta   90.00
_cell.angle_gamma   90.00
#
_symmetry.space_group_name_H-M   'P 1'
#
loop_
_entity.id
_entity.type
_entity.pdbx_description
1 polymer ?
#
loop_
_entity_poly.entity_id
_entity_poly.type
_entity_poly.pdbx_seq_one_letter_code
_entity_poly.pdbx_strand_id
1 'polypeptide(L)'
;MSARTERALPEPAPDIAGALNRLLTTVKWVDDDGVLQDLDNNVHLAAAVSQLRGPTPHVQIQRIRQGTQTDPRVSVLWAICRVLNRHTTVEVTPDYFFVPATRARVQRELDLELERVTMRARGQRG
;
A
#
# COMPACT_ATOMS: atom_id res chain seq x y z
N MET A 1 -14.69 -22.83 43.20
CA MET A 1 -14.86 -21.74 42.22
C MET A 1 -13.76 -21.88 41.18
N SER A 2 -14.06 -22.46 40.02
CA SER A 2 -13.07 -22.63 38.95
C SER A 2 -13.11 -21.41 38.03
N ALA A 3 -12.04 -20.61 38.05
CA ALA A 3 -11.83 -19.57 37.06
C ALA A 3 -11.64 -20.25 35.69
N ARG A 4 -12.60 -20.08 34.78
CA ARG A 4 -12.41 -20.39 33.37
C ARG A 4 -11.43 -19.35 32.81
N THR A 5 -10.20 -19.76 32.57
CA THR A 5 -9.29 -19.01 31.69
C THR A 5 -9.89 -19.04 30.29
N GLU A 6 -10.58 -17.97 29.89
CA GLU A 6 -10.88 -17.71 28.49
C GLU A 6 -9.55 -17.64 27.74
N ARG A 7 -9.20 -18.70 27.01
CA ARG A 7 -8.15 -18.62 26.00
C ARG A 7 -8.65 -17.68 24.92
N ALA A 8 -8.25 -16.41 24.98
CA ALA A 8 -8.37 -15.51 23.85
C ALA A 8 -7.75 -16.20 22.63
N LEU A 9 -8.53 -16.39 21.57
CA LEU A 9 -8.01 -16.86 20.29
C LEU A 9 -6.93 -15.86 19.85
N PRO A 10 -5.77 -16.32 19.33
CA PRO A 10 -4.76 -15.41 18.83
C PRO A 10 -5.39 -14.54 17.75
N GLU A 11 -5.20 -13.22 17.84
CA GLU A 11 -5.63 -12.32 16.78
C GLU A 11 -4.98 -12.75 15.46
N PRO A 12 -5.73 -12.78 14.35
CA PRO A 12 -5.18 -13.17 13.06
C PRO A 12 -4.03 -12.23 12.70
N ALA A 13 -2.94 -12.80 12.19
CA ALA A 13 -1.80 -12.02 11.74
C ALA A 13 -2.23 -10.95 10.71
N PRO A 14 -1.62 -9.76 10.72
CA PRO A 14 -1.97 -8.70 9.78
C PRO A 14 -1.81 -9.16 8.32
N ASP A 15 -2.84 -8.98 7.51
CA ASP A 15 -2.76 -9.23 6.07
C ASP A 15 -2.00 -8.10 5.37
N ILE A 16 -0.67 -8.23 5.31
CA ILE A 16 0.22 -7.25 4.68
C ILE A 16 0.13 -7.34 3.15
N ALA A 17 -0.02 -8.54 2.61
CA ALA A 17 -0.11 -8.76 1.17
C ALA A 17 -1.36 -8.10 0.58
N GLY A 18 -2.53 -8.37 1.17
CA GLY A 18 -3.79 -7.74 0.77
C GLY A 18 -3.75 -6.23 0.95
N ALA A 19 -3.20 -5.74 2.06
CA ALA A 19 -3.02 -4.30 2.30
C ALA A 19 -2.15 -3.64 1.23
N LEU A 20 -1.00 -4.23 0.88
CA LEU A 20 -0.10 -3.71 -0.16
C LEU A 20 -0.76 -3.72 -1.53
N ASN A 21 -1.37 -4.84 -1.93
CA ASN A 21 -2.06 -4.92 -3.22
C ASN A 21 -3.20 -3.90 -3.31
N ARG A 22 -3.92 -3.66 -2.20
CA ARG A 22 -4.95 -2.64 -2.18
C ARG A 22 -4.38 -1.23 -2.42
N LEU A 23 -3.27 -0.87 -1.79
CA LEU A 23 -2.60 0.41 -2.04
C LEU A 23 -2.19 0.57 -3.51
N LEU A 24 -1.58 -0.47 -4.11
CA LEU A 24 -1.11 -0.41 -5.51
C LEU A 24 -2.26 -0.30 -6.52
N THR A 25 -3.42 -0.87 -6.19
CA THR A 25 -4.63 -0.75 -7.01
C THR A 25 -5.32 0.61 -6.84
N THR A 26 -5.25 1.23 -5.66
CA THR A 26 -5.95 2.49 -5.40
C THR A 26 -5.12 3.73 -5.71
N VAL A 27 -3.81 3.74 -5.44
CA VAL A 27 -2.95 4.91 -5.70
C VAL A 27 -2.71 5.03 -7.21
N LYS A 28 -3.33 6.05 -7.80
CA LYS A 28 -3.22 6.44 -9.20
C LYS A 28 -3.02 7.94 -9.30
N TRP A 29 -2.38 8.40 -10.36
CA TRP A 29 -2.23 9.83 -10.65
C TRP A 29 -2.40 10.08 -12.15
N VAL A 30 -2.57 11.34 -12.53
CA VAL A 30 -2.57 11.76 -13.93
C VAL A 30 -1.21 12.39 -14.22
N ASP A 31 -0.55 11.98 -15.30
CA ASP A 31 0.68 12.61 -15.76
C ASP A 31 0.41 13.90 -16.55
N ASP A 32 1.48 14.52 -17.05
CA ASP A 32 1.41 15.78 -17.80
C ASP A 32 0.64 15.65 -19.12
N ASP A 33 0.52 14.43 -19.67
CA ASP A 33 -0.22 14.12 -20.90
C ASP A 33 -1.70 13.78 -20.63
N GLY A 34 -2.15 13.89 -19.38
CA GLY A 34 -3.53 13.56 -19.02
C GLY A 34 -3.80 12.05 -18.91
N VAL A 35 -2.75 11.21 -18.87
CA VAL A 35 -2.87 9.75 -18.82
C VAL A 35 -2.86 9.27 -17.38
N LEU A 36 -3.78 8.35 -17.06
CA LEU A 36 -3.85 7.71 -15.75
C LEU A 36 -2.69 6.71 -15.59
N GLN A 37 -1.89 6.90 -14.55
CA GLN A 37 -0.69 6.12 -14.24
C GLN A 37 -0.83 5.33 -12.93
N ASP A 38 0.00 4.30 -12.78
CA ASP A 38 0.07 3.47 -11.57
C ASP A 38 1.44 2.86 -11.28
N LEU A 39 1.53 2.17 -10.13
CA LEU A 39 2.74 1.49 -9.64
C LEU A 39 2.57 -0.04 -9.54
N ASP A 40 1.69 -0.65 -10.34
CA ASP A 40 1.42 -2.10 -10.23
C ASP A 40 2.62 -2.98 -10.65
N ASN A 41 3.63 -2.38 -11.28
CA ASN A 41 4.84 -3.07 -11.71
C ASN A 41 5.87 -3.23 -10.56
N ASN A 42 6.10 -4.48 -10.16
CA ASN A 42 7.09 -4.86 -9.13
C ASN A 42 8.50 -4.36 -9.41
N VAL A 43 8.93 -4.29 -10.68
CA VAL A 43 10.27 -3.84 -11.06
C VAL A 43 10.42 -2.34 -10.79
N HIS A 44 9.43 -1.54 -11.19
CA HIS A 44 9.45 -0.09 -10.97
C HIS A 44 9.37 0.24 -9.48
N LEU A 45 8.49 -0.44 -8.74
CA LEU A 45 8.37 -0.24 -7.30
C LEU A 45 9.67 -0.63 -6.58
N ALA A 46 10.28 -1.77 -6.94
CA ALA A 46 11.53 -2.21 -6.33
C ALA A 46 12.70 -1.26 -6.63
N ALA A 47 12.77 -0.71 -7.85
CA ALA A 47 13.76 0.30 -8.21
C ALA A 47 13.57 1.59 -7.38
N ALA A 48 12.35 2.09 -7.26
CA ALA A 48 12.04 3.29 -6.47
C ALA A 48 12.31 3.08 -4.98
N VAL A 49 11.95 1.91 -4.42
CA VAL A 49 12.29 1.52 -3.06
C VAL A 49 13.80 1.44 -2.87
N SER A 50 14.52 0.87 -3.85
CA SER A 50 15.98 0.74 -3.78
C SER A 50 16.70 2.09 -3.69
N GLN A 51 16.17 3.12 -4.35
CA GLN A 51 16.72 4.48 -4.26
C GLN A 51 16.59 5.09 -2.86
N LEU A 52 15.61 4.66 -2.06
CA LEU A 52 15.34 5.24 -0.74
C LEU A 52 16.08 4.54 0.40
N ARG A 53 16.24 3.21 0.32
CA ARG A 53 16.74 2.40 1.44
C ARG A 53 17.88 1.45 1.09
N GLY A 54 18.41 1.55 -0.13
CA GLY A 54 19.39 0.63 -0.66
C GLY A 54 18.78 -0.62 -1.30
N PRO A 55 19.63 -1.53 -1.82
CA PRO A 55 19.22 -2.59 -2.73
C PRO A 55 18.02 -3.41 -2.25
N THR A 56 16.94 -3.40 -3.03
CA THR A 56 15.72 -4.17 -2.78
C THR A 56 15.33 -4.91 -4.07
N PRO A 57 15.52 -6.24 -4.14
CA PRO A 57 15.22 -6.99 -5.35
C PRO A 57 13.72 -7.04 -5.62
N HIS A 58 13.31 -6.98 -6.89
CA HIS A 58 11.89 -7.06 -7.27
C HIS A 58 11.20 -8.34 -6.78
N VAL A 59 11.93 -9.45 -6.68
CA VAL A 59 11.45 -10.72 -6.11
C VAL A 59 11.01 -10.55 -4.65
N GLN A 60 11.65 -9.66 -3.89
CA GLN A 60 11.21 -9.35 -2.52
C GLN A 60 9.84 -8.67 -2.52
N ILE A 61 9.63 -7.66 -3.37
CA ILE A 61 8.33 -7.00 -3.53
C ILE A 61 7.25 -8.00 -3.95
N GLN A 62 7.57 -8.87 -4.92
CA GLN A 62 6.68 -9.93 -5.38
C GLN A 62 6.28 -10.88 -4.24
N ARG A 63 7.23 -11.35 -3.42
CA ARG A 63 6.96 -12.25 -2.30
C ARG A 63 6.05 -11.61 -1.24
N ILE A 64 6.23 -10.32 -0.96
CA ILE A 64 5.37 -9.58 -0.04
C ILE A 64 3.94 -9.52 -0.60
N ARG A 65 3.78 -9.14 -1.88
CA ARG A 65 2.48 -9.08 -2.54
C ARG A 65 1.77 -10.42 -2.63
N GLN A 66 2.51 -11.52 -2.72
CA GLN A 66 1.98 -12.89 -2.74
C GLN A 66 1.71 -13.45 -1.33
N GLY A 67 2.11 -12.75 -0.27
CA GLY A 67 2.01 -13.25 1.11
C GLY A 67 2.97 -14.39 1.44
N THR A 68 3.94 -14.70 0.57
CA THR A 68 4.98 -15.70 0.86
C THR A 68 6.07 -15.14 1.77
N GLN A 69 6.18 -13.81 1.86
CA GLN A 69 6.92 -13.10 2.90
C GLN A 69 5.91 -12.36 3.80
N THR A 70 5.47 -13.02 4.87
CA THR A 70 4.43 -12.53 5.79
C THR A 70 4.93 -11.48 6.79
N ASP A 71 6.23 -11.44 7.08
CA ASP A 71 6.87 -10.45 7.97
C ASP A 71 7.98 -9.67 7.24
N PRO A 72 7.62 -8.73 6.34
CA PRO A 72 8.60 -7.86 5.72
C PRO A 72 9.16 -6.83 6.72
N ARG A 73 10.46 -6.56 6.61
CA ARG A 73 11.12 -5.54 7.43
C ARG A 73 10.37 -4.20 7.30
N VAL A 74 10.10 -3.56 8.44
CA VAL A 74 9.43 -2.25 8.51
C VAL A 74 10.10 -1.21 7.62
N SER A 75 11.43 -1.24 7.48
CA SER A 75 12.16 -0.34 6.56
C SER A 75 11.70 -0.46 5.09
N VAL A 76 11.30 -1.66 4.65
CA VAL A 76 10.77 -1.91 3.30
C VAL A 76 9.40 -1.26 3.17
N LEU A 77 8.51 -1.52 4.14
CA LEU A 77 7.15 -0.98 4.16
C LEU A 77 7.16 0.56 4.22
N TRP A 78 8.03 1.14 5.05
CA TRP A 78 8.24 2.59 5.11
C TRP A 78 8.67 3.16 3.76
N ALA A 79 9.64 2.52 3.09
CA ALA A 79 10.09 2.99 1.78
C ALA A 79 8.98 2.87 0.72
N ILE A 80 8.17 1.80 0.75
CA ILE A 80 6.99 1.67 -0.12
C ILE A 80 6.01 2.82 0.12
N CYS A 81 5.65 3.10 1.38
CA CYS A 81 4.79 4.24 1.74
C CYS A 81 5.35 5.56 1.21
N ARG A 82 6.66 5.79 1.35
CA ARG A 82 7.32 7.00 0.85
C ARG A 82 7.28 7.13 -0.67
N VAL A 83 7.38 6.01 -1.41
CA VAL A 83 7.18 6.02 -2.87
C VAL A 83 5.74 6.38 -3.20
N LEU A 84 4.76 5.71 -2.58
CA LEU A 84 3.33 5.96 -2.82
C LEU A 84 2.95 7.41 -2.54
N ASN A 85 3.38 7.97 -1.40
CA ASN A 85 3.07 9.35 -0.99
C ASN A 85 3.62 10.43 -1.94
N ARG A 86 4.44 10.09 -2.94
CA ARG A 86 4.82 11.02 -4.02
C ARG A 86 3.70 11.21 -5.06
N HIS A 87 2.74 10.29 -5.09
CA HIS A 87 1.71 10.18 -6.12
C HIS A 87 0.28 10.34 -5.58
N THR A 88 0.12 10.52 -4.27
CA THR A 88 -1.17 10.73 -3.59
C THR A 88 -1.03 11.88 -2.59
N THR A 89 -2.13 12.60 -2.37
CA THR A 89 -2.23 13.62 -1.32
C THR A 89 -2.59 13.02 0.04
N VAL A 90 -3.02 11.75 0.07
CA VAL A 90 -3.32 11.02 1.30
C VAL A 90 -2.04 10.43 1.88
N GLU A 91 -1.74 10.77 3.13
CA GLU A 91 -0.57 10.24 3.81
C GLU A 91 -0.76 8.77 4.19
N VAL A 92 0.05 7.90 3.59
CA VAL A 92 0.18 6.49 3.97
C VAL A 92 1.41 6.33 4.86
N THR A 93 1.23 5.79 6.07
CA THR A 93 2.32 5.43 7.00
C THR A 93 2.37 3.90 7.21
N PRO A 94 3.46 3.34 7.78
CA PRO A 94 3.54 1.90 8.07
C PRO A 94 2.39 1.36 8.93
N ASP A 95 1.77 2.20 9.77
CA ASP A 95 0.61 1.82 10.60
C ASP A 95 -0.57 1.31 9.76
N TYR A 96 -0.67 1.69 8.49
CA TYR A 96 -1.66 1.15 7.56
C TYR A 96 -1.64 -0.38 7.48
N PHE A 97 -0.46 -0.99 7.61
CA PHE A 97 -0.30 -2.45 7.52
C PHE A 97 -0.72 -3.15 8.81
N PHE A 98 -0.60 -2.50 9.96
CA PHE A 98 -0.70 -3.15 11.28
C PHE A 98 -1.93 -2.72 12.09
N VAL A 99 -2.46 -1.52 11.85
CA VAL A 99 -3.55 -0.93 12.63
C VAL A 99 -4.84 -0.89 11.79
N PRO A 100 -5.84 -1.74 12.07
CA PRO A 100 -7.07 -1.83 11.27
C PRO A 100 -7.82 -0.49 11.14
N ALA A 101 -7.86 0.31 12.21
CA ALA A 101 -8.49 1.62 12.19
C ALA A 101 -7.77 2.60 11.23
N THR A 102 -6.44 2.63 11.26
CA THR A 102 -5.63 3.43 10.32
C THR A 102 -5.84 2.96 8.89
N ARG A 103 -5.84 1.64 8.66
CA ARG A 103 -6.11 1.04 7.34
C ARG A 103 -7.46 1.50 6.78
N ALA A 104 -8.53 1.35 7.55
CA ALA A 104 -9.87 1.72 7.13
C ALA A 104 -10.00 3.22 6.84
N ARG A 105 -9.36 4.07 7.64
CA ARG A 105 -9.33 5.53 7.41
C ARG A 105 -8.63 5.87 6.10
N VAL A 106 -7.37 5.46 5.95
CA VAL A 106 -6.54 5.74 4.77
C VAL A 106 -7.19 5.19 3.51
N GLN A 107 -7.76 3.99 3.55
CA GLN A 107 -8.41 3.39 2.38
C GLN A 107 -9.59 4.22 1.88
N ARG A 108 -10.44 4.70 2.79
CA ARG A 108 -11.58 5.56 2.41
C ARG A 108 -11.11 6.86 1.76
N GLU A 109 -10.06 7.47 2.31
CA GLU A 109 -9.48 8.70 1.76
C GLU A 109 -8.89 8.46 0.36
N LEU A 110 -8.15 7.36 0.18
CA LEU A 110 -7.59 6.97 -1.11
C LEU A 110 -8.66 6.62 -2.15
N ASP A 111 -9.75 5.97 -1.76
CA ASP A 111 -10.86 5.65 -2.68
C ASP A 111 -11.54 6.92 -3.20
N LEU A 112 -11.74 7.92 -2.33
CA LEU A 112 -12.26 9.24 -2.74
C LEU A 112 -11.29 9.99 -3.66
N GLU A 113 -9.99 9.89 -3.40
CA GLU A 113 -8.98 10.50 -4.28
C GLU A 113 -8.94 9.83 -5.64
N LEU A 114 -8.99 8.49 -5.70
CA LEU A 114 -9.04 7.73 -6.94
C LEU A 114 -10.24 8.15 -7.81
N GLU A 115 -11.41 8.36 -7.21
CA GLU A 115 -12.60 8.85 -7.91
C GLU A 115 -12.32 10.21 -8.57
N ARG A 116 -11.76 11.17 -7.81
CA ARG A 116 -11.41 12.51 -8.33
C ARG A 116 -10.39 12.46 -9.47
N VAL A 117 -9.33 11.67 -9.28
CA VAL A 117 -8.26 11.48 -10.29
C VAL A 117 -8.84 10.88 -11.57
N THR A 118 -9.70 9.86 -11.44
CA THR A 118 -10.36 9.20 -12.58
C THR A 118 -11.29 10.15 -13.33
N MET A 119 -12.06 10.97 -12.61
CA MET A 119 -12.92 12.00 -13.23
C MET A 119 -12.10 13.03 -14.00
N ARG A 120 -10.97 13.49 -13.42
CA ARG A 120 -10.07 14.44 -14.09
C ARG A 120 -9.49 13.88 -15.39
N ALA A 121 -9.00 12.63 -15.36
CA ALA A 121 -8.47 11.96 -16.55
C ALA A 121 -9.51 11.82 -17.68
N ARG A 122 -10.79 11.65 -17.34
CA ARG A 122 -11.89 11.61 -18.32
C ARG A 122 -12.24 13.00 -18.87
N GLY A 123 -12.25 14.02 -18.02
CA GLY A 123 -12.63 15.39 -18.38
C GLY A 123 -11.62 16.12 -19.30
N GLN A 124 -10.35 15.71 -19.33
CA GLN A 124 -9.33 16.27 -20.21
C GLN A 124 -9.36 15.71 -21.65
N ARG A 125 -10.22 14.73 -21.94
CA ARG A 125 -10.34 14.09 -23.27
C ARG A 125 -11.42 14.71 -24.17
N GLY A 126 -12.02 15.84 -23.79
CA GLY A 126 -13.00 16.59 -24.59
C GLY A 126 -12.46 17.97 -24.98
#